data_AF-A0A818QUC0-F1
#
_entry.id   AF-A0A818QUC0-F1
#
_cell.length_a   1.000
_cell.length_b   1.000
_cell.length_c   1.000
_cell.angle_alpha   90.00
_cell.angle_beta   90.00
_cell.angle_gamma   90.00
#
_symmetry.space_group_name_H-M   'P 1'
#
loop_
_entity.id
_entity.type
_entity.pdbx_description
1 polymer ?
#
loop_
_entity_poly.entity_id
_entity_poly.type
_entity_poly.pdbx_seq_one_letter_code
_entity_poly.pdbx_strand_id
1 'polypeptide(L)'
;MSNKSQWFWKSFNSRSLSNVQNEWQKFSDIEISRIEDAYKKNRDHIELNNDIIYFKHFLQINKSDPSRQKSIKRIICKNIPEEERFCLSKQCIQRKRKNSFHDDDRCE
;
A
#
# COMPACT_ATOMS: atom_id res chain seq x y z
N MET A 1 -9.50 18.63 -4.15
CA MET A 1 -9.41 17.24 -4.64
C MET A 1 -9.20 16.31 -3.46
N SER A 2 -10.12 15.38 -3.19
CA SER A 2 -10.01 14.47 -2.03
C SER A 2 -9.11 13.29 -2.35
N ASN A 3 -7.95 13.21 -1.68
CA ASN A 3 -7.07 12.05 -1.77
C ASN A 3 -7.79 10.81 -1.19
N LYS A 4 -7.84 9.72 -1.95
CA LYS A 4 -8.47 8.47 -1.48
C LYS A 4 -7.39 7.58 -0.86
N SER A 5 -7.54 7.26 0.42
CA SER A 5 -6.65 6.34 1.12
C SER A 5 -7.13 4.90 0.94
N GLN A 6 -6.19 3.98 0.71
CA GLN A 6 -6.42 2.55 0.69
C GLN A 6 -5.58 1.88 1.76
N TRP A 7 -6.14 0.86 2.40
CA TRP A 7 -5.45 0.07 3.42
C TRP A 7 -5.36 -1.38 3.00
N PHE A 8 -4.23 -2.00 3.34
CA PHE A 8 -3.94 -3.39 3.01
C PHE A 8 -3.33 -4.11 4.21
N TRP A 9 -3.51 -5.42 4.27
CA TRP A 9 -2.89 -6.32 5.23
C TRP A 9 -2.13 -7.42 4.49
N LYS A 10 -1.07 -7.93 5.10
CA LYS A 10 -0.23 -8.97 4.52
C LYS A 10 -0.79 -10.35 4.87
N SER A 11 -1.20 -11.10 3.85
CA SER A 11 -1.67 -12.47 4.03
C SER A 11 -0.49 -13.43 4.06
N PHE A 12 -0.51 -14.35 5.02
CA PHE A 12 0.44 -15.46 5.08
C PHE A 12 -0.30 -16.73 4.69
N ASN A 13 -0.12 -17.20 3.47
CA ASN A 13 -0.66 -18.48 3.04
C ASN A 13 0.42 -19.56 3.12
N SER A 14 0.40 -20.31 4.23
CA SER A 14 1.38 -21.37 4.50
C SER A 14 1.15 -22.66 3.69
N ARG A 15 0.11 -22.73 2.84
CA ARG A 15 -0.28 -23.98 2.18
C ARG A 15 0.59 -24.38 0.98
N SER A 16 1.48 -23.50 0.49
CA SER A 16 2.41 -23.85 -0.59
C SER A 16 3.85 -23.72 -0.11
N LEU A 17 4.46 -24.86 0.23
CA LEU A 17 5.86 -24.97 0.67
C LEU A 17 6.89 -24.51 -0.38
N SER A 18 6.48 -24.35 -1.64
CA SER A 18 7.38 -24.02 -2.75
C SER A 18 7.30 -22.57 -3.24
N ASN A 19 6.32 -21.77 -2.81
CA ASN A 19 6.21 -20.35 -3.15
C ASN A 19 5.38 -19.62 -2.09
N VAL A 20 6.04 -19.10 -1.05
CA VAL A 20 5.42 -18.23 -0.05
C VAL A 20 5.07 -16.89 -0.70
N GLN A 21 3.96 -16.83 -1.42
CA GLN A 21 3.44 -15.59 -1.96
C GLN A 21 2.82 -14.79 -0.81
N ASN A 22 3.66 -13.92 -0.25
CA ASN A 22 3.30 -12.88 0.69
C ASN A 22 2.48 -11.81 -0.03
N GLU A 23 1.19 -12.05 -0.22
CA GLU A 23 0.32 -11.13 -0.94
C GLU A 23 -0.30 -10.09 -0.01
N TRP A 24 -0.36 -8.84 -0.50
CA TRP A 24 -1.08 -7.76 0.16
C TRP A 24 -2.54 -7.81 -0.25
N GLN A 25 -3.43 -8.02 0.72
CA GLN A 25 -4.87 -8.02 0.52
C GLN A 25 -5.46 -6.70 0.99
N LYS A 26 -6.42 -6.18 0.25
CA LYS A 26 -7.10 -4.91 0.57
C LYS A 26 -8.14 -5.18 1.67
N PHE A 27 -8.26 -4.25 2.62
CA PHE A 27 -9.41 -4.25 3.54
C PHE A 27 -10.71 -3.95 2.79
N SER A 28 -11.86 -4.38 3.33
CA SER A 28 -13.15 -4.01 2.75
C SER A 28 -13.35 -2.49 2.81
N ASP A 29 -14.19 -1.92 1.93
CA ASP A 29 -14.38 -0.47 1.89
C ASP A 29 -14.96 0.09 3.21
N ILE A 30 -15.77 -0.71 3.92
CA ILE A 30 -16.30 -0.36 5.25
C ILE A 30 -15.19 -0.31 6.28
N GLU A 31 -14.32 -1.33 6.31
CA GLU A 31 -13.16 -1.37 7.23
C GLU A 31 -12.20 -0.23 6.92
N ILE A 32 -11.89 0.02 5.65
CA ILE A 32 -11.04 1.15 5.22
C ILE A 32 -11.56 2.46 5.78
N SER A 33 -12.86 2.71 5.68
CA SER A 33 -13.48 3.93 6.21
C SER A 33 -13.24 4.09 7.71
N ARG A 34 -13.42 3.00 8.47
CA ARG A 34 -13.21 2.98 9.93
C ARG A 34 -11.73 3.15 10.32
N ILE A 35 -10.84 2.42 9.66
CA ILE A 35 -9.40 2.47 9.88
C ILE A 35 -8.88 3.89 9.60
N GLU A 36 -9.27 4.47 8.46
CA GLU A 36 -8.83 5.80 8.06
C GLU A 36 -9.37 6.89 9.01
N ASP A 37 -10.62 6.79 9.47
CA ASP A 37 -11.18 7.72 10.45
C ASP A 37 -10.42 7.67 11.79
N ALA A 38 -10.15 6.47 12.31
CA ALA A 38 -9.38 6.30 13.55
C ALA A 38 -7.93 6.79 13.41
N TYR A 39 -7.29 6.52 12.27
CA TYR A 39 -5.93 7.00 11.97
C TYR A 39 -5.88 8.52 11.91
N LYS A 40 -6.84 9.17 11.22
CA LYS A 40 -6.94 10.64 11.14
C LYS A 40 -7.20 11.30 12.49
N LYS A 41 -7.89 10.60 13.41
CA LYS A 41 -8.13 11.05 14.79
C LYS A 41 -6.94 10.78 15.72
N ASN A 42 -5.78 10.37 15.19
CA ASN A 42 -4.58 10.04 15.96
C ASN A 42 -4.83 9.03 17.09
N ARG A 43 -5.71 8.05 16.85
CA ARG A 43 -5.87 6.92 17.79
C ARG A 43 -4.65 6.02 17.71
N ASP A 44 -4.30 5.37 18.83
CA ASP A 44 -3.21 4.40 18.86
C ASP A 44 -3.60 3.08 18.16
N HIS A 45 -4.87 2.70 18.31
CA HIS A 45 -5.42 1.47 17.76
C HIS A 45 -6.92 1.58 17.41
N ILE A 46 -7.41 0.62 16.65
CA ILE A 46 -8.83 0.37 16.38
C ILE A 46 -9.12 -1.12 16.45
N GLU A 47 -10.27 -1.49 16.99
CA GLU A 47 -10.75 -2.86 16.96
C GLU A 47 -11.69 -3.09 15.77
N LEU A 48 -11.45 -4.18 15.03
CA LEU A 48 -12.27 -4.62 13.91
C LEU A 48 -12.66 -6.08 14.13
N ASN A 49 -13.93 -6.36 14.43
CA ASN A 49 -14.41 -7.72 14.66
C ASN A 49 -13.51 -8.45 15.69
N ASN A 50 -12.77 -9.47 15.22
CA ASN A 50 -11.84 -10.29 16.00
C ASN A 50 -10.38 -9.83 15.94
N ASP A 51 -10.06 -8.70 15.34
CA ASP A 51 -8.70 -8.19 15.23
C ASP A 51 -8.57 -6.79 15.84
N ILE A 52 -7.34 -6.43 16.24
CA ILE A 52 -6.95 -5.11 16.70
C ILE A 52 -5.85 -4.59 15.78
N ILE A 53 -6.05 -3.40 15.25
CA ILE A 53 -5.08 -2.71 14.40
C ILE A 53 -4.35 -1.67 15.24
N TYR A 54 -3.04 -1.81 15.38
CA TYR A 54 -2.15 -0.85 16.02
C TYR A 54 -1.47 0.02 14.97
N PHE A 55 -1.75 1.32 15.00
CA PHE A 55 -1.26 2.26 13.99
C PHE A 55 0.21 2.63 14.18
N LYS A 56 0.70 2.67 15.43
CA LYS A 56 2.10 2.98 15.75
C LYS A 56 3.08 2.00 15.10
N HIS A 57 2.69 0.73 15.02
CA HIS A 57 3.53 -0.35 14.50
C HIS A 57 3.09 -0.85 13.12
N PHE A 58 1.95 -0.35 12.61
CA PHE A 58 1.30 -0.87 11.41
C PHE A 58 1.12 -2.39 11.46
N LEU A 59 0.49 -2.87 12.54
CA LEU A 59 0.22 -4.28 12.79
C LEU A 59 -1.26 -4.53 13.07
N GLN A 60 -1.74 -5.67 12.60
CA GLN A 60 -3.03 -6.26 12.95
C GLN A 60 -2.76 -7.50 13.80
N ILE A 61 -3.43 -7.61 14.93
CA ILE A 61 -3.28 -8.71 15.89
C ILE A 61 -4.65 -9.35 16.09
N ASN A 62 -4.72 -10.68 16.00
CA ASN A 62 -5.96 -11.37 16.30
C ASN A 62 -6.22 -11.43 17.81
N LYS A 63 -7.44 -11.08 18.23
CA LYS A 63 -7.85 -11.07 19.65
C LYS A 63 -7.86 -12.46 20.26
N SER A 64 -8.21 -13.47 19.49
CA SER A 64 -8.23 -14.87 19.94
C SER A 64 -6.86 -15.52 19.90
N ASP A 65 -5.97 -15.06 19.01
CA ASP A 65 -4.60 -15.57 18.89
C ASP A 65 -3.58 -14.43 18.66
N PRO A 66 -3.04 -13.85 19.73
CA PRO A 66 -2.08 -12.75 19.65
C PRO A 66 -0.75 -13.10 18.96
N SER A 67 -0.46 -14.40 18.78
CA SER A 67 0.72 -14.85 18.05
C SER A 67 0.59 -14.59 16.54
N ARG A 68 -0.66 -14.48 16.05
CA ARG A 68 -0.96 -14.24 14.63
C ARG A 68 -1.02 -12.74 14.34
N GLN A 69 0.17 -12.18 14.12
CA GLN A 69 0.32 -10.79 13.73
C GLN A 69 0.46 -10.66 12.20
N LYS A 70 -0.18 -9.66 11.63
CA LYS A 70 -0.10 -9.32 10.21
C LYS A 70 0.33 -7.87 10.06
N SER A 71 1.28 -7.62 9.15
CA SER A 71 1.64 -6.24 8.79
C SER A 71 0.52 -5.59 8.00
N ILE A 72 0.28 -4.30 8.23
CA ILE A 72 -0.64 -3.48 7.43
C ILE A 72 0.14 -2.37 6.72
N LYS A 73 -0.47 -1.77 5.69
CA LYS A 73 0.06 -0.57 5.05
C LYS A 73 -1.06 0.34 4.57
N ARG A 74 -0.77 1.64 4.53
CA ARG A 74 -1.63 2.69 3.98
C ARG A 74 -1.03 3.22 2.69
N ILE A 75 -1.84 3.32 1.64
CA ILE A 75 -1.46 3.93 0.36
C ILE A 75 -2.39 5.10 0.10
N ILE A 76 -1.82 6.28 -0.19
CA ILE A 76 -2.59 7.45 -0.60
C ILE A 76 -2.66 7.44 -2.12
N CYS A 77 -3.82 7.12 -2.68
CA CYS A 77 -4.06 7.29 -4.10
C CYS A 77 -4.27 8.79 -4.35
N LYS A 78 -3.30 9.43 -5.01
CA LYS A 78 -3.54 10.72 -5.65
C LYS A 78 -4.57 10.45 -6.75
N ASN A 79 -5.66 11.21 -6.78
CA ASN A 79 -6.57 11.18 -7.93
C ASN A 79 -5.77 11.72 -9.11
N ILE A 80 -5.24 10.81 -9.91
CA ILE A 80 -4.76 11.13 -11.24
C ILE A 80 -6.05 11.34 -12.06
N PRO A 81 -6.23 12.49 -12.72
CA PRO A 81 -7.37 12.74 -13.60
C PRO A 81 -7.55 11.57 -14.58
N GLU A 82 -8.79 11.22 -14.89
CA GLU A 82 -9.12 10.06 -15.73
C GLU A 82 -8.44 10.11 -17.11
N GLU A 83 -8.11 11.32 -17.58
CA GLU A 83 -7.41 11.62 -18.83
C GLU A 83 -5.96 11.11 -18.88
N GLU A 84 -5.30 10.88 -17.74
CA GLU A 84 -3.94 10.33 -17.67
C GLU A 84 -3.90 8.80 -17.42
N ARG A 85 -5.06 8.13 -17.30
CA ARG A 85 -5.13 6.67 -17.02
C ARG A 85 -4.53 5.80 -18.12
N PHE A 86 -4.31 6.31 -19.33
CA PHE A 86 -3.78 5.53 -20.44
C PHE A 86 -2.28 5.20 -20.33
N CYS A 87 -1.53 5.88 -19.45
CA CYS A 87 -0.06 5.73 -19.40
C CYS A 87 0.48 4.79 -18.30
N LEU A 88 -0.32 4.36 -17.33
CA LEU A 88 0.18 3.61 -16.17
C LEU A 88 0.09 2.08 -16.29
N SER A 89 -0.53 1.56 -17.34
CA SER A 89 -0.56 0.10 -17.61
C SER A 89 0.70 -0.44 -18.28
N LYS A 90 1.65 0.43 -18.68
CA LYS A 90 2.90 0.01 -19.37
C LYS A 90 4.21 0.53 -18.80
N GLN A 91 4.23 1.26 -17.68
CA GLN A 91 5.47 1.81 -17.11
C GLN A 91 5.79 1.27 -15.72
N CYS A 92 5.74 -0.05 -15.57
CA CYS A 92 6.75 -0.75 -14.77
C CYS A 92 7.86 -1.16 -15.74
N ILE A 93 9.12 -0.82 -15.43
CA ILE A 93 10.34 -0.98 -16.25
C ILE A 93 10.64 0.26 -17.12
N GLN A 94 11.18 1.33 -16.52
CA GLN A 94 12.46 1.89 -16.98
C GLN A 94 13.25 2.39 -15.77
N ARG A 95 14.22 1.56 -15.36
CA ARG A 95 15.25 1.92 -14.40
C ARG A 95 16.27 2.83 -15.09
N LYS A 96 16.58 3.94 -14.40
CA LYS A 96 17.84 4.71 -14.41
C LYS A 96 18.24 5.44 -15.70
N ARG A 97 18.05 6.77 -15.64
CA ARG A 97 18.90 7.78 -16.28
C ARG A 97 20.38 7.55 -15.96
N LYS A 98 21.24 7.65 -16.97
CA LYS A 98 22.55 8.30 -16.84
C LYS A 98 22.71 9.29 -17.98
N ASN A 99 22.95 10.54 -17.59
CA ASN A 99 23.29 11.67 -18.44
C ASN A 99 24.59 11.41 -19.20
N SER A 100 24.63 11.88 -20.46
CA SER A 100 25.80 12.56 -21.02
C SER A 100 25.31 13.45 -22.16
N PHE A 101 25.06 14.71 -21.80
CA PHE A 101 24.90 15.82 -22.71
C PHE A 101 26.29 16.45 -22.82
N HIS A 102 26.89 16.41 -24.00
CA HIS A 102 27.90 17.37 -24.46
C HIS A 102 27.62 17.55 -25.94
N ASP A 103 26.90 18.63 -26.24
CA ASP A 103 26.95 19.27 -27.54
C ASP A 103 28.33 19.92 -27.67
N ASP A 104 28.98 19.72 -28.81
CA ASP A 104 29.78 20.76 -29.43
C ASP A 104 29.67 20.59 -30.95
N ASP A 105 28.98 21.56 -31.55
CA ASP A 105 28.92 21.88 -32.96
C ASP A 105 30.32 22.07 -33.58
N ARG A 106 30.55 21.47 -34.75
CA ARG A 106 31.21 22.19 -35.84
C ARG A 106 30.92 21.59 -37.21
N CYS A 107 30.16 22.33 -38.00
CA CYS A 107 30.16 22.27 -39.46
C CYS A 107 31.47 22.87 -40.00
N GLU A 108 32.13 22.17 -40.91
CA GLU A 108 32.60 22.61 -42.24
C GLU A 108 33.11 21.40 -43.03
#